data_AF-A0A958Q3K3-F1
#
_entry.id   AF-A0A958Q3K3-F1
#
_cell.length_a   1.000
_cell.length_b   1.000
_cell.length_c   1.000
_cell.angle_alpha   90.00
_cell.angle_beta   90.00
_cell.angle_gamma   90.00
#
_symmetry.space_group_name_H-M   'P 1'
#
loop_
_entity.id
_entity.type
_entity.pdbx_description
1 polymer ?
#
loop_
_entity_poly.entity_id
_entity_poly.type
_entity_poly.pdbx_seq_one_letter_code
_entity_poly.pdbx_strand_id
1 'polypeptide(L)'
;MSTGEPTEIYYQLVFQGPVDDSTDTLRKLRGALIGDLQLHAEKAKFLLENAPITIRESADQTQLIPQLKKLEGAGARALIIRSQKLNQVNETEDSLNLQMTPTAQPTATKREARTSRKDLTIASRRSNSKSEELPLSLNFDDFLEPAPHGKHQKESEAAIRKEIEQRFEEAPEYEDLLLHLKKNALIDDDQLPTTTPLSTLKPEPTCARVSPLAKKRTYWKTYREWISLQDVSFRKMLNEEMIIGTIVSCVLTIIVCALLIPLELQMRSSQWNRERKVDNFLDSYADFVAYGNLPLRGGKK
;
A
#
# COMPACT_ATOMS: atom_id res chain seq x y z
N MET A 1 34.25 33.77 -4.71
CA MET A 1 34.63 32.74 -5.70
C MET A 1 34.14 31.42 -5.14
N SER A 2 33.05 30.87 -5.66
CA SER A 2 32.60 29.54 -5.22
C SER A 2 33.57 28.52 -5.79
N THR A 3 34.27 27.81 -4.91
CA THR A 3 34.97 26.58 -5.26
C THR A 3 33.88 25.55 -5.57
N GLY A 4 33.43 25.51 -6.82
CA GLY A 4 32.46 24.54 -7.28
C GLY A 4 33.07 23.16 -7.15
N GLU A 5 32.62 22.39 -6.16
CA GLU A 5 33.01 20.99 -6.02
C GLU A 5 32.57 20.22 -7.27
N PRO A 6 33.43 19.34 -7.81
CA PRO A 6 33.10 18.55 -8.97
C PRO A 6 31.88 17.67 -8.65
N THR A 7 30.82 17.77 -9.46
CA THR A 7 29.67 16.88 -9.33
C THR A 7 30.07 15.47 -9.71
N GLU A 8 30.14 14.58 -8.72
CA GLU A 8 30.39 13.17 -8.95
C GLU A 8 29.20 12.54 -9.68
N ILE A 9 29.47 12.06 -10.89
CA ILE A 9 28.52 11.30 -11.71
C ILE A 9 28.62 9.84 -11.30
N TYR A 10 27.50 9.21 -10.99
CA TYR A 10 27.42 7.77 -10.80
C TYR A 10 26.31 7.16 -11.66
N TYR A 11 26.41 5.86 -11.84
CA TYR A 11 25.48 5.05 -12.62
C TYR A 11 24.78 4.08 -11.68
N GLN A 12 23.48 3.94 -11.85
CA GLN A 12 22.61 3.06 -11.07
C GLN A 12 22.05 1.98 -11.98
N LEU A 13 22.21 0.72 -11.59
CA LEU A 13 21.54 -0.41 -12.23
C LEU A 13 20.17 -0.59 -11.57
N VAL A 14 19.12 -0.20 -12.28
CA VAL A 14 17.73 -0.24 -11.83
C VAL A 14 17.02 -1.43 -12.43
N PHE A 15 16.41 -2.25 -11.58
CA PHE A 15 15.54 -3.34 -11.97
C PHE A 15 14.10 -2.85 -12.02
N GLN A 16 13.49 -2.95 -13.20
CA GLN A 16 12.10 -2.53 -13.43
C GLN A 16 11.09 -3.66 -13.21
N GLY A 17 11.52 -4.92 -13.30
CA GLY A 17 10.67 -6.09 -13.14
C GLY A 17 10.96 -7.20 -14.15
N PRO A 18 10.26 -8.34 -14.08
CA PRO A 18 10.35 -9.38 -15.10
C PRO A 18 9.73 -8.90 -16.42
N VAL A 19 10.17 -9.47 -17.55
CA VAL A 19 9.54 -9.26 -18.87
C VAL A 19 8.15 -9.89 -18.89
N ASP A 20 8.03 -11.08 -18.30
CA ASP A 20 6.85 -11.92 -18.26
C ASP A 20 6.71 -12.61 -16.89
N ASP A 21 5.47 -12.83 -16.45
CA ASP A 21 5.16 -13.45 -15.15
C ASP A 21 5.24 -14.98 -15.17
N SER A 22 5.97 -15.55 -16.15
CA SER A 22 6.13 -17.00 -16.24
C SER A 22 6.98 -17.51 -15.08
N THR A 23 6.62 -18.69 -14.57
CA THR A 23 7.37 -19.33 -13.47
C THR A 23 8.81 -19.66 -13.87
N ASP A 24 9.06 -19.89 -15.16
CA ASP A 24 10.41 -20.12 -15.70
C ASP A 24 11.24 -18.83 -15.69
N THR A 25 10.69 -17.69 -16.11
CA THR A 25 11.37 -16.39 -16.03
C THR A 25 11.69 -16.01 -14.58
N LEU A 26 10.74 -16.17 -13.66
CA LEU A 26 10.98 -15.91 -12.24
C LEU A 26 12.07 -16.82 -11.65
N ARG A 27 12.13 -18.09 -12.07
CA ARG A 27 13.17 -19.03 -11.66
C ARG A 27 14.54 -18.63 -12.20
N LYS A 28 14.64 -18.26 -13.48
CA LYS A 28 15.87 -17.77 -14.12
C LYS A 28 16.37 -16.48 -13.48
N LEU A 29 15.47 -15.54 -13.22
CA LEU A 29 15.79 -14.28 -12.53
C LEU A 29 16.32 -14.51 -11.13
N ARG A 30 15.66 -15.37 -10.35
CA ARG A 30 16.12 -15.71 -9.01
C ARG A 30 17.50 -16.36 -9.05
N GLY A 31 17.75 -17.24 -10.04
CA GLY A 31 19.05 -17.83 -10.30
C GLY A 31 20.13 -16.80 -10.62
N ALA A 32 19.85 -15.86 -11.53
CA ALA A 32 20.80 -14.81 -11.92
C ALA A 32 21.09 -13.84 -10.76
N LEU A 33 20.06 -13.41 -10.00
CA LEU A 33 20.25 -12.51 -8.86
C LEU A 33 21.12 -13.13 -7.76
N ILE A 34 20.96 -14.43 -7.48
CA ILE A 34 21.72 -15.12 -6.44
C ILE A 34 23.12 -15.53 -6.95
N GLY A 35 23.19 -16.14 -8.14
CA GLY A 35 24.43 -16.68 -8.68
C GLY A 35 25.35 -15.61 -9.27
N ASP A 36 24.81 -14.74 -10.13
CA ASP A 36 25.61 -13.78 -10.86
C ASP A 36 25.83 -12.47 -10.12
N LEU A 37 24.81 -11.98 -9.41
CA LEU A 37 24.89 -10.75 -8.63
C LEU A 37 25.28 -11.00 -7.16
N GLN A 38 25.42 -12.26 -6.75
CA GLN A 38 25.80 -12.67 -5.40
C GLN A 38 24.88 -12.08 -4.31
N LEU A 39 23.60 -11.89 -4.62
CA LEU A 39 22.63 -11.38 -3.66
C LEU A 39 22.11 -12.49 -2.75
N HIS A 40 21.85 -12.15 -1.49
CA HIS A 40 21.18 -13.06 -0.57
C HIS A 40 19.77 -13.41 -1.08
N ALA A 41 19.32 -14.64 -0.86
CA ALA A 41 18.04 -15.13 -1.39
C ALA A 41 16.83 -14.28 -0.97
N GLU A 42 16.87 -13.72 0.24
CA GLU A 42 15.84 -12.82 0.77
C GLU A 42 15.81 -11.48 0.03
N LYS A 43 16.98 -10.90 -0.24
CA LYS A 43 17.08 -9.66 -1.02
C LYS A 43 16.64 -9.88 -2.46
N ALA A 44 16.98 -11.03 -3.06
CA ALA A 44 16.50 -11.37 -4.39
C ALA A 44 14.96 -11.47 -4.45
N LYS A 45 14.33 -12.09 -3.43
CA LYS A 45 12.86 -12.12 -3.31
C LYS A 45 12.27 -10.72 -3.18
N PHE A 46 12.85 -9.89 -2.31
CA PHE A 46 12.41 -8.51 -2.10
C PHE A 46 12.49 -7.68 -3.38
N LEU A 47 13.56 -7.81 -4.17
CA LEU A 47 13.71 -7.10 -5.46
C LEU A 47 12.64 -7.50 -6.47
N LEU A 48 12.23 -8.78 -6.49
CA LEU A 48 11.18 -9.28 -7.39
C LEU A 48 9.79 -8.75 -7.00
N GLU A 49 9.54 -8.53 -5.72
CA GLU A 49 8.23 -8.07 -5.20
C GLU A 49 8.08 -6.54 -5.24
N ASN A 50 9.19 -5.78 -5.18
CA ASN A 50 9.18 -4.32 -4.99
C ASN A 50 9.79 -3.56 -6.18
N ALA A 51 9.72 -4.11 -7.39
CA ALA A 51 10.17 -3.39 -8.57
C ALA A 51 9.25 -2.18 -8.85
N PRO A 52 9.78 -1.00 -9.23
CA PRO A 52 11.17 -0.74 -9.63
C PRO A 52 12.12 -0.41 -8.45
N ILE A 53 13.36 -0.92 -8.51
CA ILE A 53 14.35 -0.76 -7.43
C ILE A 53 15.80 -0.75 -7.92
N THR A 54 16.66 0.05 -7.29
CA THR A 54 18.11 0.09 -7.58
C THR A 54 18.82 -1.10 -6.95
N ILE A 55 19.48 -1.92 -7.78
CA ILE A 55 20.25 -3.09 -7.31
C ILE A 55 21.65 -2.68 -6.87
N ARG A 56 22.33 -1.88 -7.71
CA ARG A 56 23.74 -1.55 -7.54
C ARG A 56 24.06 -0.18 -8.12
N GLU A 57 25.04 0.48 -7.51
CA GLU A 57 25.58 1.75 -7.98
C GLU A 57 27.08 1.58 -8.29
N SER A 58 27.57 2.29 -9.29
CA SER A 58 29.00 2.37 -9.60
C SER A 58 29.35 3.72 -10.23
N ALA A 59 30.57 4.20 -9.99
CA ALA A 59 31.12 5.37 -10.67
C ALA A 59 31.37 5.10 -12.16
N ASP A 60 31.59 3.84 -12.55
CA ASP A 60 31.89 3.44 -13.92
C ASP A 60 30.75 2.61 -14.52
N GLN A 61 30.18 3.12 -15.61
CA GLN A 61 29.12 2.46 -16.36
C GLN A 61 29.56 1.08 -16.86
N THR A 62 30.82 0.92 -17.24
CA THR A 62 31.30 -0.32 -17.87
C THR A 62 31.23 -1.51 -16.93
N GLN A 63 31.32 -1.28 -15.61
CA GLN A 63 31.21 -2.32 -14.59
C GLN A 63 29.78 -2.87 -14.45
N LEU A 64 28.77 -2.10 -14.83
CA LEU A 64 27.36 -2.48 -14.73
C LEU A 64 26.86 -3.22 -15.98
N ILE A 65 27.50 -3.02 -17.14
CA ILE A 65 27.09 -3.63 -18.42
C ILE A 65 27.04 -5.16 -18.37
N PRO A 66 28.03 -5.89 -17.79
CA PRO A 66 27.97 -7.34 -17.69
C PRO A 66 26.78 -7.82 -16.85
N GLN A 67 26.44 -7.10 -15.78
CA GLN A 67 25.32 -7.43 -14.90
C GLN A 67 23.98 -7.17 -15.59
N LEU A 68 23.87 -6.06 -16.32
CA LEU A 68 22.72 -5.74 -17.15
C LEU A 68 22.43 -6.87 -18.15
N LYS A 69 23.43 -7.29 -18.93
CA LYS A 69 23.27 -8.36 -19.93
C LYS A 69 22.84 -9.69 -19.32
N LYS A 70 23.34 -10.02 -18.13
CA LYS A 70 22.95 -11.25 -17.41
C LYS A 70 21.50 -11.18 -16.93
N LEU A 71 21.07 -10.03 -16.41
CA LEU A 71 19.69 -9.81 -16.01
C LEU A 71 18.73 -9.87 -17.22
N GLU A 72 19.07 -9.19 -18.31
CA GLU A 72 18.30 -9.25 -19.58
C GLU A 72 18.21 -10.68 -20.12
N GLY A 73 19.33 -11.42 -20.12
CA GLY A 73 19.36 -12.83 -20.53
C GLY A 73 18.52 -13.75 -19.63
N ALA A 74 18.27 -13.36 -18.38
CA ALA A 74 17.38 -14.06 -17.46
C ALA A 74 15.90 -13.65 -17.58
N GLY A 75 15.57 -12.69 -18.46
CA GLY A 75 14.22 -12.17 -18.63
C GLY A 75 13.88 -10.97 -17.72
N ALA A 76 14.87 -10.20 -17.27
CA ALA A 76 14.64 -8.94 -16.56
C ALA A 76 14.44 -7.77 -17.54
N ARG A 77 13.61 -6.82 -17.15
CA ARG A 77 13.68 -5.43 -17.60
C ARG A 77 14.58 -4.67 -16.62
N ALA A 78 15.78 -4.32 -17.06
CA ALA A 78 16.75 -3.57 -16.27
C ALA A 78 17.32 -2.43 -17.10
N LEU A 79 17.71 -1.34 -16.43
CA LEU A 79 18.22 -0.12 -17.06
C LEU A 79 19.42 0.41 -16.27
N ILE A 80 20.36 1.07 -16.96
CA ILE A 80 21.41 1.85 -16.31
C ILE A 80 21.04 3.33 -16.39
N ILE A 81 20.79 3.95 -15.24
CA ILE A 81 20.44 5.37 -15.13
C ILE A 81 21.70 6.13 -14.69
N ARG A 82 21.99 7.25 -15.38
CA ARG A 82 23.03 8.20 -14.95
C ARG A 82 22.42 9.14 -13.92
N SER A 83 22.89 9.05 -12.70
CA SER A 83 22.40 9.85 -11.57
C SER A 83 23.51 10.82 -11.13
N GLN A 84 23.11 12.04 -10.82
CA GLN A 84 24.01 13.04 -10.23
C GLN A 84 23.71 13.09 -8.74
N LYS A 85 24.71 12.91 -7.88
CA LYS A 85 24.51 13.14 -6.44
C LYS A 85 24.42 14.63 -6.36
N LEU A 86 23.20 15.14 -6.28
CA LEU A 86 23.08 16.34 -5.50
C LEU A 86 23.51 15.90 -4.11
N ASN A 87 24.62 16.46 -3.64
CA ASN A 87 24.96 16.54 -2.22
C ASN A 87 23.78 17.26 -1.54
N GLN A 88 22.66 16.57 -1.40
CA GLN A 88 21.66 16.89 -0.41
C GLN A 88 22.36 16.49 0.88
N VAL A 89 23.07 17.47 1.43
CA VAL A 89 23.60 17.48 2.78
C VAL A 89 22.36 17.35 3.67
N ASN A 90 21.92 16.12 3.87
CA ASN A 90 20.92 15.78 4.86
C ASN A 90 21.64 15.93 6.19
N GLU A 91 21.60 17.14 6.75
CA GLU A 91 21.86 17.45 8.16
C GLU A 91 20.79 16.79 9.05
N THR A 92 20.58 15.49 8.91
CA THR A 92 19.49 14.76 9.59
C THR A 92 20.01 13.57 10.37
N GLU A 93 21.23 13.65 10.92
CA GLU A 93 21.74 12.66 11.87
C GLU A 93 22.14 13.22 13.25
N ASP A 94 22.09 14.53 13.51
CA ASP A 94 22.51 15.09 14.82
C ASP A 94 21.37 15.34 15.84
N SER A 95 20.12 15.01 15.54
CA SER A 95 18.98 15.32 16.44
C SER A 95 18.44 14.14 17.28
N LEU A 96 19.15 13.01 17.36
CA LEU A 96 18.74 11.87 18.20
C LEU A 96 19.87 11.35 19.10
N ASN A 97 20.58 12.26 19.78
CA ASN A 97 21.28 11.94 21.02
C ASN A 97 20.44 12.39 22.23
N LEU A 98 19.26 11.77 22.40
CA LEU A 98 18.58 11.76 23.70
C LEU A 98 19.27 10.73 24.58
N GLN A 99 20.04 11.23 25.54
CA GLN A 99 20.64 10.50 26.66
C GLN A 99 19.70 9.43 27.21
N MET A 100 19.94 8.17 26.85
CA MET A 100 19.54 7.05 27.70
C MET A 100 20.59 6.88 28.78
N THR A 101 20.20 7.29 29.98
CA THR A 101 20.89 7.02 31.23
C THR A 101 21.02 5.51 31.46
N PRO A 102 22.18 5.01 31.92
CA PRO A 102 22.36 3.59 32.21
C PRO A 102 21.56 3.22 33.46
N THR A 103 20.50 2.42 33.28
CA THR A 103 19.79 1.79 34.40
C THR A 103 20.60 0.59 34.90
N ALA A 104 20.79 0.57 36.21
CA ALA A 104 21.68 -0.30 36.95
C ALA A 104 21.43 -1.81 36.73
N GLN A 105 22.55 -2.55 36.69
CA GLN A 105 22.60 -4.01 36.83
C GLN A 105 22.11 -4.46 38.21
N PRO A 106 21.24 -5.48 38.30
CA PRO A 106 21.15 -6.30 39.49
C PRO A 106 22.20 -7.43 39.42
N THR A 107 23.07 -7.43 40.42
CA THR A 107 24.04 -8.48 40.74
C THR A 107 23.33 -9.77 41.15
N ALA A 108 23.29 -10.76 40.26
CA ALA A 108 22.83 -12.10 40.59
C ALA A 108 23.96 -12.92 41.21
N THR A 109 23.71 -13.33 42.45
CA THR A 109 24.55 -14.12 43.33
C THR A 109 24.81 -15.52 42.81
N LYS A 110 26.11 -15.81 42.71
CA LYS A 110 26.78 -17.11 42.84
C LYS A 110 25.95 -18.15 43.61
N ARG A 111 25.52 -19.23 42.93
CA ARG A 111 25.23 -20.51 43.58
C ARG A 111 25.77 -21.65 42.76
N GLU A 112 26.91 -22.14 43.22
CA GLU A 112 27.57 -23.37 42.82
C GLU A 112 26.64 -24.57 43.09
N ALA A 113 26.44 -25.42 42.09
CA ALA A 113 25.98 -26.79 42.30
C ALA A 113 26.64 -27.71 41.26
N ARG A 114 27.76 -28.32 41.69
CA ARG A 114 28.36 -29.52 41.11
C ARG A 114 27.33 -30.64 41.02
N THR A 115 27.20 -31.28 39.86
CA THR A 115 27.01 -32.73 39.68
C THR A 115 27.43 -33.05 38.24
N SER A 116 28.59 -33.67 38.03
CA SER A 116 28.83 -35.13 38.04
C SER A 116 28.30 -35.85 36.78
N ARG A 117 29.27 -36.27 35.96
CA ARG A 117 29.33 -37.53 35.17
C ARG A 117 28.11 -37.85 34.28
N LYS A 118 28.38 -38.00 32.97
CA LYS A 118 28.64 -39.32 32.38
C LYS A 118 29.11 -39.17 30.93
N ASP A 119 30.20 -39.86 30.64
CA ASP A 119 30.71 -40.15 29.31
C ASP A 119 29.62 -40.78 28.46
N LEU A 120 29.34 -40.17 27.31
CA LEU A 120 28.54 -40.76 26.23
C LEU A 120 29.49 -41.01 25.06
N THR A 121 30.13 -42.16 25.10
CA THR A 121 30.80 -42.80 23.97
C THR A 121 29.74 -43.15 22.93
N ILE A 122 29.54 -42.27 21.95
CA ILE A 122 28.69 -42.54 20.79
C ILE A 122 29.49 -43.45 19.86
N ALA A 123 29.27 -44.76 19.98
CA ALA A 123 29.76 -45.74 19.04
C ALA A 123 29.13 -45.49 17.67
N SER A 124 29.98 -45.11 16.71
CA SER A 124 29.67 -45.01 15.29
C SER A 124 29.25 -46.38 14.75
N ARG A 125 27.93 -46.60 14.62
CA ARG A 125 27.38 -47.70 13.83
C ARG A 125 27.39 -47.29 12.36
N ARG A 126 28.37 -47.81 11.61
CA ARG A 126 28.31 -47.93 10.14
C ARG A 126 27.13 -48.82 9.76
N SER A 127 25.99 -48.24 9.38
CA SER A 127 24.98 -48.95 8.59
C SER A 127 25.34 -48.84 7.12
N ASN A 128 25.93 -49.92 6.61
CA ASN A 128 26.16 -50.16 5.20
C ASN A 128 24.81 -50.60 4.57
N SER A 129 23.94 -49.65 4.25
CA SER A 129 22.72 -49.95 3.48
C SER A 129 23.02 -49.77 2.01
N LYS A 130 23.23 -50.91 1.34
CA LYS A 130 23.24 -51.10 -0.09
C LYS A 130 21.84 -50.73 -0.61
N SER A 131 21.67 -49.52 -1.11
CA SER A 131 20.43 -49.06 -1.73
C SER A 131 20.35 -49.64 -3.13
N GLU A 132 19.44 -50.60 -3.31
CA GLU A 132 18.96 -51.04 -4.61
C GLU A 132 18.28 -49.86 -5.32
N GLU A 133 18.80 -49.54 -6.50
CA GLU A 133 18.19 -48.59 -7.44
C GLU A 133 16.87 -49.17 -7.96
N LEU A 134 15.75 -48.59 -7.54
CA LEU A 134 14.48 -48.73 -8.23
C LEU A 134 14.27 -47.51 -9.15
N PRO A 135 14.06 -47.70 -10.45
CA PRO A 135 13.74 -46.60 -11.36
C PRO A 135 12.30 -46.13 -11.13
N LEU A 136 12.13 -45.03 -10.42
CA LEU A 136 10.87 -44.28 -10.37
C LEU A 136 10.72 -43.46 -11.65
N SER A 137 10.25 -44.10 -12.73
CA SER A 137 9.69 -43.39 -13.88
C SER A 137 8.27 -42.93 -13.51
N LEU A 138 8.16 -41.73 -12.95
CA LEU A 138 6.89 -41.03 -12.84
C LEU A 138 6.54 -40.45 -14.22
N ASN A 139 5.65 -41.14 -14.94
CA ASN A 139 4.99 -40.60 -16.13
C ASN A 139 4.01 -39.51 -15.68
N PHE A 140 4.30 -38.26 -16.05
CA PHE A 140 3.47 -37.09 -15.75
C PHE A 140 2.34 -36.83 -16.76
N ASP A 141 2.19 -37.70 -17.77
CA ASP A 141 1.21 -37.51 -18.85
C ASP A 141 -0.22 -37.95 -18.48
N ASP A 142 -0.42 -38.65 -17.36
CA ASP A 142 -1.75 -39.11 -16.93
C ASP A 142 -2.53 -38.09 -16.07
N PHE A 143 -2.01 -36.88 -15.85
CA PHE A 143 -2.65 -35.86 -15.00
C PHE A 143 -3.18 -34.62 -15.73
N LEU A 144 -3.17 -34.62 -17.07
CA LEU A 144 -3.76 -33.56 -17.87
C LEU A 144 -5.16 -33.98 -18.35
N GLU A 145 -6.15 -33.78 -17.49
CA GLU A 145 -7.53 -33.69 -17.97
C GLU A 145 -7.66 -32.47 -18.89
N PRO A 146 -8.12 -32.63 -20.14
CA PRO A 146 -8.32 -31.50 -21.04
C PRO A 146 -9.42 -30.59 -20.49
N ALA A 147 -9.10 -29.30 -20.34
CA ALA A 147 -10.06 -28.29 -19.93
C ALA A 147 -11.32 -28.34 -20.82
N PRO A 148 -12.54 -28.29 -20.25
CA PRO A 148 -13.75 -28.33 -21.03
C PRO A 148 -13.82 -27.09 -21.93
N HIS A 149 -13.70 -27.29 -23.24
CA HIS A 149 -13.93 -26.27 -24.25
C HIS A 149 -15.40 -25.85 -24.26
N GLY A 150 -15.75 -24.93 -23.35
CA GLY A 150 -17.10 -24.45 -23.14
C GLY A 150 -17.43 -23.26 -24.04
N LYS A 151 -18.27 -23.50 -25.07
CA LYS A 151 -18.96 -22.47 -25.85
C LYS A 151 -19.81 -21.49 -24.99
N HIS A 152 -20.02 -21.80 -23.71
CA HIS A 152 -20.78 -20.97 -22.76
C HIS A 152 -20.05 -19.74 -22.22
N GLN A 153 -18.72 -19.64 -22.40
CA GLN A 153 -17.98 -18.50 -21.82
C GLN A 153 -18.28 -17.19 -22.55
N LYS A 154 -18.48 -17.23 -23.88
CA LYS A 154 -18.81 -16.04 -24.69
C LYS A 154 -20.21 -15.48 -24.44
N GLU A 155 -21.17 -16.32 -24.05
CA GLU A 155 -22.53 -15.86 -23.75
C GLU A 155 -22.59 -15.14 -22.39
N SER A 156 -21.80 -15.60 -21.41
CA SER A 156 -21.72 -14.95 -20.09
C SER A 156 -21.06 -13.56 -20.14
N GLU A 157 -20.06 -13.36 -21.01
CA GLU A 157 -19.35 -12.08 -21.12
C GLU A 157 -20.21 -11.00 -21.80
N ALA A 158 -21.04 -11.39 -22.77
CA ALA A 158 -21.99 -10.48 -23.43
C ALA A 158 -23.14 -10.05 -22.49
N ALA A 159 -23.60 -10.94 -21.62
CA ALA A 159 -24.62 -10.63 -20.61
C ALA A 159 -24.10 -9.64 -19.56
N ILE A 160 -22.87 -9.83 -19.06
CA ILE A 160 -22.24 -8.95 -18.08
C ILE A 160 -22.02 -7.55 -18.66
N ARG A 161 -21.60 -7.43 -19.92
CA ARG A 161 -21.44 -6.12 -20.59
C ARG A 161 -22.76 -5.34 -20.65
N LYS A 162 -23.86 -6.00 -20.99
CA LYS A 162 -25.19 -5.35 -21.06
C LYS A 162 -25.69 -4.89 -19.69
N GLU A 163 -25.44 -5.66 -18.63
CA GLU A 163 -25.86 -5.26 -17.28
C GLU A 163 -25.09 -4.02 -16.78
N ILE A 164 -23.80 -3.92 -17.09
CA ILE A 164 -22.99 -2.75 -16.73
C ILE A 164 -23.45 -1.50 -17.47
N GLU A 165 -23.76 -1.61 -18.77
CA GLU A 165 -24.21 -0.49 -19.59
C GLU A 165 -25.58 0.03 -19.15
N GLN A 166 -26.51 -0.87 -18.80
CA GLN A 166 -27.82 -0.51 -18.27
C GLN A 166 -27.75 0.21 -16.92
N ARG A 167 -26.83 -0.19 -16.03
CA ARG A 167 -26.65 0.48 -14.73
C ARG A 167 -26.01 1.87 -14.84
N PHE A 168 -25.31 2.16 -15.94
CA PHE A 168 -24.75 3.48 -16.20
C PHE A 168 -25.80 4.47 -16.73
N GLU A 169 -26.85 4.01 -17.41
CA GLU A 169 -27.96 4.86 -17.87
C GLU A 169 -28.98 5.17 -16.75
N GLU A 170 -29.07 4.34 -15.71
CA GLU A 170 -30.03 4.50 -14.61
C GLU A 170 -29.53 5.31 -13.40
N ALA A 171 -28.31 5.87 -13.43
CA ALA A 171 -27.80 6.70 -12.33
C ALA A 171 -28.41 8.12 -12.36
N PRO A 172 -29.29 8.50 -11.41
CA PRO A 172 -29.95 9.80 -11.46
C PRO A 172 -29.02 10.94 -11.06
N GLU A 173 -29.08 12.00 -11.89
CA GLU A 173 -28.78 13.41 -11.66
C GLU A 173 -27.75 13.78 -10.58
N TYR A 174 -26.49 13.77 -11.01
CA TYR A 174 -25.35 14.45 -10.36
C TYR A 174 -25.56 15.97 -10.16
N GLU A 175 -26.55 16.57 -10.82
CA GLU A 175 -26.82 18.01 -10.77
C GLU A 175 -27.41 18.47 -9.41
N ASP A 176 -28.19 17.64 -8.73
CA ASP A 176 -28.82 18.00 -7.45
C ASP A 176 -27.82 18.02 -6.28
N LEU A 177 -26.81 17.14 -6.31
CA LEU A 177 -25.73 17.12 -5.30
C LEU A 177 -24.82 18.36 -5.41
N LEU A 178 -24.62 18.87 -6.62
CA LEU A 178 -23.86 20.09 -6.88
C LEU A 178 -24.60 21.34 -6.41
N LEU A 179 -25.94 21.35 -6.44
CA LEU A 179 -26.75 22.45 -5.94
C LEU A 179 -26.74 22.53 -4.40
N HIS A 180 -26.72 21.38 -3.71
CA HIS A 180 -26.68 21.34 -2.25
C HIS A 180 -25.33 21.78 -1.66
N LEU A 181 -24.21 21.37 -2.27
CA LEU A 181 -22.87 21.78 -1.80
C LEU A 181 -22.62 23.28 -1.93
N LYS A 182 -23.19 23.90 -2.97
CA LYS A 182 -23.02 25.35 -3.22
C LYS A 182 -23.82 26.22 -2.24
N LYS A 183 -24.88 25.69 -1.64
CA LYS A 183 -25.73 26.41 -0.69
C LYS A 183 -25.10 26.51 0.71
N ASN A 184 -24.13 25.64 1.02
CA ASN A 184 -23.50 25.56 2.34
C ASN A 184 -22.15 26.30 2.44
N ALA A 185 -21.64 26.85 1.34
CA ALA A 185 -20.31 27.50 1.29
C ALA A 185 -20.37 29.04 1.36
N LEU A 186 -21.51 29.63 1.74
CA LEU A 186 -21.64 31.08 1.92
C LEU A 186 -21.56 31.40 3.43
N ILE A 187 -20.33 31.61 3.93
CA ILE A 187 -20.05 32.17 5.25
C ILE A 187 -19.16 33.40 5.04
N ASP A 188 -19.49 34.45 5.79
CA ASP A 188 -19.15 35.86 5.61
C ASP A 188 -17.66 36.20 5.70
N ASP A 189 -17.14 36.86 4.65
CA ASP A 189 -15.85 37.56 4.63
C ASP A 189 -16.09 39.08 4.79
N ASP A 190 -16.38 39.52 6.01
CA ASP A 190 -16.22 40.92 6.41
C ASP A 190 -15.24 40.94 7.58
N GLN A 191 -14.01 41.41 7.35
CA GLN A 191 -13.19 42.28 8.21
C GLN A 191 -11.71 42.22 7.79
N LEU A 192 -11.21 43.28 7.11
CA LEU A 192 -9.80 43.65 7.17
C LEU A 192 -9.64 45.18 7.00
N PRO A 193 -8.80 45.84 7.80
CA PRO A 193 -8.74 47.29 7.86
C PRO A 193 -7.74 47.91 6.86
N THR A 194 -8.14 49.13 6.47
CA THR A 194 -7.50 50.14 5.64
C THR A 194 -6.20 50.71 6.22
N THR A 195 -5.27 51.11 5.34
CA THR A 195 -4.36 52.30 5.33
C THR A 195 -3.25 52.00 4.30
N THR A 196 -2.82 52.81 3.31
CA THR A 196 -2.48 54.26 3.18
C THR A 196 -2.32 54.57 1.64
N PRO A 197 -2.27 55.84 1.15
CA PRO A 197 -2.85 56.24 -0.15
C PRO A 197 -1.89 56.76 -1.24
N LEU A 198 -2.49 57.06 -2.42
CA LEU A 198 -2.15 58.07 -3.46
C LEU A 198 -0.75 57.95 -4.12
N SER A 199 -0.58 57.86 -5.44
CA SER A 199 -1.19 58.66 -6.51
C SER A 199 -0.75 58.13 -7.88
N THR A 200 -1.46 58.58 -8.93
CA THR A 200 -1.09 58.60 -10.36
C THR A 200 -1.00 57.28 -11.11
N LEU A 201 -2.11 56.88 -11.77
CA LEU A 201 -2.13 56.44 -13.16
C LEU A 201 -3.57 56.28 -13.69
N LYS A 202 -3.82 56.93 -14.84
CA LYS A 202 -4.86 56.81 -15.88
C LYS A 202 -6.23 56.17 -15.57
N PRO A 203 -7.34 56.75 -16.09
CA PRO A 203 -8.67 56.14 -15.97
C PRO A 203 -8.74 54.81 -16.71
N GLU A 204 -8.96 53.73 -15.97
CA GLU A 204 -9.34 52.41 -16.49
C GLU A 204 -10.77 52.44 -17.06
N PRO A 205 -11.05 51.61 -18.08
CA PRO A 205 -12.40 51.40 -18.57
C PRO A 205 -13.28 50.72 -17.51
N THR A 206 -14.50 51.22 -17.40
CA THR A 206 -15.57 50.78 -16.53
C THR A 206 -15.62 49.26 -16.38
N CYS A 207 -15.32 48.76 -15.16
CA CYS A 207 -15.51 47.37 -14.78
C CYS A 207 -16.99 47.00 -14.88
N ALA A 208 -17.39 46.44 -16.03
CA ALA A 208 -18.62 45.68 -16.13
C ALA A 208 -18.53 44.51 -15.12
N ARG A 209 -19.55 44.39 -14.27
CA ARG A 209 -19.71 43.32 -13.28
C ARG A 209 -19.85 41.99 -14.04
N VAL A 210 -18.72 41.39 -14.41
CA VAL A 210 -18.67 40.10 -15.10
C VAL A 210 -19.26 39.06 -14.14
N SER A 211 -20.41 38.48 -14.54
CA SER A 211 -21.09 37.47 -13.73
C SER A 211 -20.12 36.32 -13.41
N PRO A 212 -20.21 35.70 -12.22
CA PRO A 212 -19.35 34.57 -11.86
C PRO A 212 -19.46 33.39 -12.85
N LEU A 213 -20.55 33.32 -13.63
CA LEU A 213 -20.72 32.36 -14.72
C LEU A 213 -19.83 32.66 -15.94
N ALA A 214 -19.58 33.94 -16.25
CA ALA A 214 -18.70 34.32 -17.35
C ALA A 214 -17.22 34.05 -17.03
N LYS A 215 -16.79 34.19 -15.76
CA LYS A 215 -15.44 33.76 -15.31
C LYS A 215 -15.23 32.25 -15.41
N LYS A 216 -16.25 31.44 -15.12
CA LYS A 216 -16.18 29.98 -15.28
C LYS A 216 -16.06 29.55 -16.74
N ARG A 217 -16.76 30.23 -17.66
CA ARG A 217 -16.67 29.93 -19.10
C ARG A 217 -15.30 30.26 -19.68
N THR A 218 -14.67 31.38 -19.29
CA THR A 218 -13.31 31.71 -19.75
C THR A 218 -12.27 30.74 -19.20
N TYR A 219 -12.35 30.37 -17.91
CA TYR A 219 -11.44 29.38 -17.32
C TYR A 219 -11.51 28.01 -18.01
N TRP A 220 -12.73 27.52 -18.29
CA TRP A 220 -12.91 26.26 -19.02
C TRP A 220 -12.40 26.32 -20.46
N LYS A 221 -12.47 27.49 -21.10
CA LYS A 221 -11.99 27.66 -22.48
C LYS A 221 -10.47 27.67 -22.54
N THR A 222 -9.79 28.38 -21.65
CA THR A 222 -8.31 28.36 -21.54
C THR A 222 -7.79 26.99 -21.10
N TYR A 223 -8.46 26.31 -20.18
CA TYR A 223 -8.10 24.95 -19.78
C TYR A 223 -8.23 23.94 -20.93
N ARG A 224 -9.29 24.05 -21.74
CA ARG A 224 -9.50 23.20 -22.91
C ARG A 224 -8.48 23.45 -24.02
N GLU A 225 -8.12 24.72 -24.27
CA GLU A 225 -7.08 25.07 -25.24
C GLU A 225 -5.70 24.58 -24.76
N TRP A 226 -5.39 24.70 -23.47
CA TRP A 226 -4.16 24.17 -22.89
C TRP A 226 -4.05 22.65 -23.04
N ILE A 227 -5.14 21.92 -22.77
CA ILE A 227 -5.21 20.47 -22.98
C ILE A 227 -5.08 20.11 -24.48
N SER A 228 -5.58 20.95 -25.39
CA SER A 228 -5.45 20.76 -26.85
C SER A 228 -4.04 20.93 -27.38
N LEU A 229 -3.21 21.72 -26.69
CA LEU A 229 -1.82 21.99 -27.07
C LEU A 229 -0.83 20.94 -26.53
N GLN A 230 -1.27 20.07 -25.62
CA GLN A 230 -0.42 19.00 -25.11
C GLN A 230 -0.35 17.82 -26.07
N ASP A 231 0.88 17.33 -26.22
CA ASP A 231 1.26 16.23 -27.09
C ASP A 231 0.42 14.97 -26.81
N VAL A 232 0.12 14.18 -27.85
CA VAL A 232 -0.77 13.00 -27.76
C VAL A 232 -0.22 11.96 -26.76
N SER A 233 1.10 11.93 -26.61
CA SER A 233 1.85 11.14 -25.63
C SER A 233 1.51 11.54 -24.18
N PHE A 234 1.43 12.85 -23.89
CA PHE A 234 1.14 13.36 -22.55
C PHE A 234 -0.32 13.07 -22.12
N ARG A 235 -1.26 13.13 -23.07
CA ARG A 235 -2.66 12.76 -22.80
C ARG A 235 -2.84 11.28 -22.47
N LYS A 236 -2.07 10.39 -23.12
CA LYS A 236 -2.09 8.96 -22.79
C LYS A 236 -1.52 8.73 -21.40
N MET A 237 -0.41 9.38 -21.07
CA MET A 237 0.21 9.28 -19.74
C MET A 237 -0.75 9.74 -18.63
N LEU A 238 -1.39 10.90 -18.79
CA LEU A 238 -2.35 11.40 -17.79
C LEU A 238 -3.58 10.49 -17.64
N ASN A 239 -4.09 9.93 -18.73
CA ASN A 239 -5.21 9.00 -18.64
C ASN A 239 -4.81 7.70 -17.93
N GLU A 240 -3.62 7.17 -18.19
CA GLU A 240 -3.10 5.98 -17.51
C GLU A 240 -2.89 6.24 -16.01
N GLU A 241 -2.27 7.36 -15.65
CA GLU A 241 -2.07 7.75 -14.24
C GLU A 241 -3.40 8.02 -13.52
N MET A 242 -4.36 8.65 -14.19
CA MET A 242 -5.68 8.92 -13.60
C MET A 242 -6.48 7.63 -13.39
N ILE A 243 -6.42 6.68 -14.34
CA ILE A 243 -7.08 5.37 -14.20
C ILE A 243 -6.43 4.59 -13.05
N ILE A 244 -5.10 4.56 -12.96
CA ILE A 244 -4.38 3.90 -11.86
C ILE A 244 -4.75 4.55 -10.53
N GLY A 245 -4.75 5.88 -10.44
CA GLY A 245 -5.13 6.61 -9.22
C GLY A 245 -6.56 6.30 -8.78
N THR A 246 -7.50 6.19 -9.73
CA THR A 246 -8.90 5.85 -9.44
C THR A 246 -9.03 4.41 -8.92
N ILE A 247 -8.34 3.45 -9.56
CA ILE A 247 -8.36 2.04 -9.13
C ILE A 247 -7.75 1.91 -7.73
N VAL A 248 -6.60 2.53 -7.47
CA VAL A 248 -5.93 2.50 -6.16
C VAL A 248 -6.83 3.11 -5.08
N SER A 249 -7.48 4.24 -5.37
CA SER A 249 -8.45 4.89 -4.46
C SER A 249 -9.64 3.97 -4.14
N CYS A 250 -10.22 3.31 -5.15
CA CYS A 250 -11.32 2.37 -4.96
C CYS A 250 -10.91 1.15 -4.12
N VAL A 251 -9.75 0.55 -4.40
CA VAL A 251 -9.24 -0.61 -3.66
C VAL A 251 -8.96 -0.25 -2.20
N LEU A 252 -8.32 0.90 -1.93
CA LEU A 252 -8.11 1.41 -0.58
C LEU A 252 -9.43 1.61 0.17
N THR A 253 -10.44 2.19 -0.50
CA THR A 253 -11.76 2.40 0.09
C THR A 253 -12.40 1.06 0.47
N ILE A 254 -12.34 0.05 -0.40
CA ILE A 254 -12.87 -1.29 -0.11
C ILE A 254 -12.15 -1.93 1.07
N ILE A 255 -10.81 -1.85 1.14
CA ILE A 255 -10.03 -2.40 2.25
C ILE A 255 -10.39 -1.70 3.57
N VAL A 256 -10.48 -0.38 3.57
CA VAL A 256 -10.86 0.40 4.76
C VAL A 256 -12.27 0.02 5.22
N CYS A 257 -13.24 -0.08 4.30
CA CYS A 257 -14.59 -0.55 4.63
C CYS A 257 -14.59 -1.97 5.19
N ALA A 258 -13.84 -2.90 4.58
CA ALA A 258 -13.75 -4.29 5.03
C ALA A 258 -13.13 -4.43 6.42
N LEU A 259 -12.22 -3.52 6.80
CA LEU A 259 -11.63 -3.46 8.14
C LEU A 259 -12.55 -2.78 9.16
N LEU A 260 -13.32 -1.77 8.75
CA LEU A 260 -14.23 -1.04 9.64
C LEU A 260 -15.49 -1.83 10.00
N ILE A 261 -16.05 -2.62 9.07
CA ILE A 261 -17.26 -3.43 9.31
C ILE A 261 -17.14 -4.36 10.54
N PRO A 262 -16.09 -5.21 10.68
CA PRO A 262 -15.96 -6.09 11.84
C PRO A 262 -15.72 -5.32 13.14
N LEU A 263 -15.04 -4.18 13.10
CA LEU A 263 -14.86 -3.28 14.25
C LEU A 263 -16.19 -2.71 14.73
N GLU A 264 -17.04 -2.23 13.81
CA GLU A 264 -18.37 -1.73 14.17
C GLU A 264 -19.26 -2.85 14.72
N LEU A 265 -19.22 -4.04 14.11
CA LEU A 265 -19.95 -5.21 14.60
C LEU A 265 -19.48 -5.63 16.01
N GLN A 266 -18.18 -5.57 16.27
CA GLN A 266 -17.63 -5.84 17.59
C GLN A 266 -18.11 -4.81 18.63
N MET A 267 -18.09 -3.52 18.28
CA MET A 267 -18.60 -2.47 19.16
C MET A 267 -20.11 -2.61 19.44
N ARG A 268 -20.92 -2.90 18.42
CA ARG A 268 -22.37 -3.15 18.58
C ARG A 268 -22.64 -4.39 19.44
N SER A 269 -21.90 -5.48 19.25
CA SER A 269 -22.05 -6.68 20.07
C SER A 269 -21.70 -6.44 21.54
N SER A 270 -20.70 -5.59 21.81
CA SER A 270 -20.34 -5.21 23.17
C SER A 270 -21.38 -4.30 23.83
N GLN A 271 -22.03 -3.41 23.08
CA GLN A 271 -23.14 -2.61 23.58
C GLN A 271 -24.35 -3.49 23.91
N TRP A 272 -24.71 -4.40 23.01
CA TRP A 272 -25.83 -5.31 23.21
C TRP A 272 -25.66 -6.24 24.42
N ASN A 273 -24.42 -6.71 24.68
CA ASN A 273 -24.10 -7.47 25.89
C ASN A 273 -24.14 -6.64 27.18
N ARG A 274 -23.95 -5.31 27.10
CA ARG A 274 -24.13 -4.43 28.27
C ARG A 274 -25.60 -4.21 28.55
N GLU A 275 -26.42 -3.97 27.52
CA GLU A 275 -27.87 -3.79 27.66
C GLU A 275 -28.53 -5.04 28.26
N ARG A 276 -28.22 -6.24 27.74
CA ARG A 276 -28.74 -7.50 28.33
C ARG A 276 -28.35 -7.72 29.79
N LYS A 277 -27.18 -7.26 30.22
CA LYS A 277 -26.76 -7.36 31.63
C LYS A 277 -27.57 -6.42 32.53
N VAL A 278 -27.98 -5.26 32.01
CA VAL A 278 -28.86 -4.33 32.72
C VAL A 278 -30.27 -4.91 32.81
N ASP A 279 -30.80 -5.47 31.72
CA ASP A 279 -32.14 -6.07 31.72
C ASP A 279 -32.23 -7.27 32.67
N ASN A 280 -31.25 -8.18 32.63
CA ASN A 280 -31.20 -9.32 33.56
C ASN A 280 -31.06 -8.87 35.04
N PHE A 281 -30.39 -7.73 35.29
CA PHE A 281 -30.27 -7.17 36.63
C PHE A 281 -31.60 -6.56 37.10
N LEU A 282 -32.32 -5.87 36.20
CA LEU A 282 -33.64 -5.30 36.49
C LEU A 282 -34.68 -6.39 36.74
N ASP A 283 -34.67 -7.48 35.98
CA ASP A 283 -35.55 -8.63 36.20
C ASP A 283 -35.25 -9.32 37.54
N SER A 284 -33.96 -9.55 37.85
CA SER A 284 -33.56 -10.10 39.16
C SER A 284 -33.91 -9.19 40.34
N TYR A 285 -33.86 -7.87 40.14
CA TYR A 285 -34.24 -6.89 41.16
C TYR A 285 -35.76 -6.83 41.35
N ALA A 286 -36.53 -6.95 40.27
CA ALA A 286 -37.99 -7.03 40.32
C ALA A 286 -38.45 -8.27 41.11
N ASP A 287 -37.83 -9.42 40.88
CA ASP A 287 -38.09 -10.64 41.66
C ASP A 287 -37.74 -10.43 43.15
N PHE A 288 -36.58 -9.83 43.45
CA PHE A 288 -36.19 -9.57 44.83
C PHE A 288 -37.20 -8.66 45.58
N VAL A 289 -37.70 -7.61 44.92
CA VAL A 289 -38.73 -6.72 45.50
C VAL A 289 -40.07 -7.45 45.65
N ALA A 290 -40.43 -8.34 44.72
CA ALA A 290 -41.66 -9.14 44.82
C ALA A 290 -41.62 -10.12 46.00
N TYR A 291 -40.46 -10.74 46.29
CA TYR A 291 -40.31 -11.69 47.40
C TYR A 291 -40.00 -11.02 48.75
N GLY A 292 -39.46 -9.79 48.77
CA GLY A 292 -39.11 -9.06 49.98
C GLY A 292 -40.30 -8.53 50.81
N ASN A 293 -41.52 -8.53 50.24
CA ASN A 293 -42.74 -8.04 50.92
C ASN A 293 -43.61 -9.16 51.51
N LEU A 294 -43.08 -10.37 51.68
CA LEU A 294 -43.78 -11.40 52.44
C LEU A 294 -43.89 -10.95 53.91
N PRO A 295 -45.11 -10.72 54.45
CA PRO A 295 -45.27 -10.30 55.82
C PRO A 295 -44.70 -11.41 56.71
N LEU A 296 -43.73 -11.04 57.56
CA LEU A 296 -43.20 -11.91 58.61
C LEU A 296 -44.38 -12.45 59.42
N ARG A 297 -44.76 -13.70 59.12
CA ARG A 297 -45.88 -14.38 59.72
C ARG A 297 -45.60 -14.50 61.21
N GLY A 298 -46.24 -13.64 62.00
CA GLY A 298 -46.12 -13.63 63.44
C GLY A 298 -46.37 -15.04 63.99
N GLY A 299 -45.32 -15.62 64.58
CA GLY A 299 -45.42 -16.83 65.38
C GLY A 299 -46.30 -16.51 66.59
N LYS A 300 -47.50 -17.09 66.62
CA LYS A 300 -48.33 -17.11 67.82
C LYS A 300 -47.65 -18.00 68.85
N LYS A 301 -47.33 -17.40 70.00
CA LYS A 301 -47.12 -18.09 71.29
C LYS A 301 -48.45 -18.62 71.79
#